data_AF-A0A5K3G0H0-F1
#
_entry.id   AF-A0A5K3G0H0-F1
#
_cell.length_a   1.000
_cell.length_b   1.000
_cell.length_c   1.000
_cell.angle_alpha   90.00
_cell.angle_beta   90.00
_cell.angle_gamma   90.00
#
_symmetry.space_group_name_H-M   'P 1'
#
loop_
_entity.id
_entity.type
_entity.pdbx_description
1 polymer ?
#
loop_
_entity_poly.entity_id
_entity_poly.type
_entity_poly.pdbx_seq_one_letter_code
_entity_poly.pdbx_strand_id
1 'polypeptide(L)' 'MGQPTNGFEKPSLVQQRAFGEIMKGRDVVVQAQSGSGRAATFCIGTLQRMECSRKEAQALFIARTRELALQIHQV' A
#
# COMPACT_ATOMS: atom_id res chain seq x y z
N MET A 1 -15.03 -19.99 5.73
CA MET A 1 -15.10 -19.70 4.28
C MET A 1 -14.35 -18.40 4.04
N GLY A 2 -13.13 -18.48 3.51
CA GLY A 2 -12.32 -17.28 3.23
C GLY A 2 -12.94 -16.50 2.08
N GLN A 3 -13.02 -15.18 2.21
CA GLN A 3 -13.43 -14.32 1.09
C GLN A 3 -12.48 -14.54 -0.10
N PRO A 4 -12.98 -14.46 -1.35
CA PRO A 4 -12.11 -14.51 -2.52
C PRO A 4 -11.07 -13.39 -2.39
N THR A 5 -9.80 -13.72 -2.62
CA THR A 5 -8.71 -12.75 -2.65
C THR A 5 -9.09 -11.62 -3.60
N ASN A 6 -9.20 -10.38 -3.11
CA ASN A 6 -9.73 -9.17 -3.78
C ASN A 6 -9.03 -8.77 -5.11
N GLY A 7 -8.86 -9.68 -6.07
CA GLY A 7 -8.18 -9.42 -7.35
C GLY A 7 -6.66 -9.23 -7.24
N PHE A 8 -6.04 -9.61 -6.11
CA PHE A 8 -4.60 -9.47 -5.87
C PHE A 8 -3.76 -10.66 -6.36
N GLU A 9 -4.30 -11.54 -7.20
CA GLU A 9 -3.60 -12.75 -7.66
C GLU A 9 -2.35 -12.44 -8.50
N LYS A 10 -2.38 -11.34 -9.26
CA LYS A 10 -1.22 -10.84 -10.02
C LYS A 10 -0.99 -9.36 -9.76
N PRO A 11 0.17 -8.98 -9.19
CA PRO A 11 0.48 -7.58 -8.97
C PRO A 11 0.58 -6.83 -10.31
N SER A 12 0.06 -5.61 -10.35
CA SER A 12 0.18 -4.72 -11.50
C SER A 12 1.66 -4.35 -11.76
N LEU A 13 1.97 -3.85 -12.96
CA LEU A 13 3.33 -3.42 -13.30
C LEU A 13 3.89 -2.38 -12.33
N VAL A 14 3.04 -1.48 -11.82
CA VAL A 14 3.46 -0.48 -10.83
C VAL A 14 3.75 -1.12 -9.48
N GLN A 15 2.94 -2.09 -9.05
CA GLN A 15 3.16 -2.85 -7.82
C GLN A 15 4.46 -3.64 -7.87
N GLN A 16 4.70 -4.37 -8.98
CA GLN A 16 5.92 -5.17 -9.16
C GLN A 16 7.19 -4.33 -9.05
N ARG A 17 7.21 -3.13 -9.66
CA ARG A 17 8.35 -2.23 -9.61
C ARG A 17 8.53 -1.59 -8.24
N ALA A 18 7.43 -1.14 -7.63
CA ALA A 18 7.48 -0.43 -6.35
C ALA A 18 7.84 -1.36 -5.19
N PHE A 19 7.29 -2.59 -5.13
CA PHE A 19 7.56 -3.52 -4.03
C PHE A 19 9.06 -3.82 -3.88
N GLY A 20 9.77 -4.07 -4.98
CA GLY A 20 11.20 -4.34 -4.94
C GLY A 20 12.03 -3.20 -4.34
N GLU A 21 11.61 -1.95 -4.56
CA GLU A 21 12.29 -0.77 -4.02
C GLU A 21 11.90 -0.50 -2.56
N ILE A 22 10.61 -0.62 -2.23
CA ILE A 22 10.10 -0.45 -0.86
C ILE A 22 10.71 -1.49 0.09
N MET A 23 10.83 -2.75 -0.34
CA MET A 23 11.42 -3.83 0.47
C MET A 23 12.91 -3.58 0.79
N LYS A 24 13.62 -2.82 -0.05
CA LYS A 24 15.01 -2.40 0.22
C LYS A 24 15.08 -1.21 1.19
N GLY A 25 13.95 -0.70 1.66
CA GLY A 25 13.87 0.46 2.54
C GLY A 25 14.25 1.77 1.89
N ARG A 26 14.12 1.86 0.55
CA ARG A 26 14.36 3.09 -0.19
C ARG A 26 13.12 3.95 -0.23
N ASP A 27 13.32 5.27 -0.32
CA ASP A 27 12.25 6.21 -0.64
C ASP A 27 11.82 6.01 -2.10
N VAL A 28 10.51 6.00 -2.34
CA VAL A 28 9.94 5.70 -3.66
C VAL A 28 8.95 6.77 -4.08
N VAL A 29 9.13 7.30 -5.29
CA VAL A 29 8.13 8.11 -5.99
C VAL A 29 7.43 7.24 -7.02
N VAL A 30 6.10 7.14 -6.91
CA VAL A 30 5.28 6.33 -7.81
C VAL A 30 4.35 7.20 -8.65
N GLN A 31 4.52 7.16 -9.96
CA GLN A 31 3.60 7.76 -10.92
C GLN A 31 2.88 6.66 -11.70
N ALA A 32 1.54 6.65 -11.61
CA ALA A 32 0.70 5.72 -12.37
C ALA A 32 -0.71 6.30 -12.57
N GLN A 33 -1.45 5.73 -13.52
CA GLN A 33 -2.83 6.10 -13.81
C GLN A 33 -3.77 5.76 -12.65
N SER A 34 -4.94 6.39 -12.58
CA SER A 34 -5.98 6.01 -11.60
C SER A 34 -6.40 4.55 -11.79
N GLY A 35 -6.74 3.86 -10.69
CA GLY A 35 -7.11 2.44 -10.71
C GLY A 35 -5.93 1.45 -10.80
N SER A 36 -4.68 1.91 -10.86
CA SER A 36 -3.49 1.05 -11.01
C SER A 36 -3.01 0.32 -9.74
N GLY A 37 -3.75 0.42 -8.62
CA GLY A 37 -3.40 -0.26 -7.36
C GLY A 37 -2.33 0.44 -6.52
N ARG A 38 -2.11 1.76 -6.71
CA ARG A 38 -1.14 2.55 -5.93
C ARG A 38 -1.39 2.50 -4.42
N ALA A 39 -2.65 2.63 -3.98
CA ALA A 39 -2.99 2.58 -2.56
C ALA A 39 -2.55 1.26 -1.91
N ALA A 40 -2.94 0.12 -2.50
CA ALA A 40 -2.50 -1.20 -2.05
C ALA A 40 -0.97 -1.36 -2.05
N THR A 41 -0.28 -0.74 -3.01
CA THR A 41 1.20 -0.75 -3.07
C THR A 41 1.81 -0.15 -1.80
N PHE A 42 1.34 1.03 -1.39
CA PHE A 42 1.83 1.70 -0.18
C PHE A 42 1.38 0.99 1.10
N CYS A 43 0.13 0.50 1.15
CA CYS A 43 -0.36 -0.23 2.32
C CYS A 43 0.47 -1.49 2.59
N ILE A 44 0.64 -2.36 1.58
CA ILE A 44 1.43 -3.60 1.72
C ILE A 44 2.89 -3.28 2.06
N GLY A 45 3.48 -2.30 1.35
CA GLY A 45 4.86 -1.89 1.61
C GLY A 45 5.08 -1.36 3.02
N THR A 46 4.11 -0.63 3.56
CA THR A 46 4.14 -0.11 4.94
C THR A 46 3.99 -1.24 5.94
N LEU A 47 2.99 -2.11 5.76
CA LEU A 47 2.73 -3.26 6.66
C LEU A 47 3.94 -4.18 6.77
N GLN A 48 4.67 -4.41 5.66
CA GLN A 48 5.89 -5.22 5.66
C GLN A 48 7.01 -4.67 6.57
N ARG A 49 6.97 -3.38 6.89
CA ARG A 49 7.96 -2.70 7.76
C ARG A 49 7.47 -2.49 9.19
N MET A 50 6.21 -2.80 9.49
CA MET A 50 5.63 -2.59 10.82
C MET A 50 6.03 -3.70 11.78
N GLU A 51 6.25 -3.33 13.04
CA GLU A 51 6.55 -4.24 14.14
C GLU A 51 5.26 -4.52 14.93
N CYS A 52 4.70 -5.73 14.78
CA CYS A 52 3.43 -6.10 15.43
C CYS A 52 3.47 -6.12 16.97
N SER A 53 4.65 -6.16 17.57
CA SER A 53 4.82 -6.09 19.03
C SER A 53 4.60 -4.69 19.59
N ARG A 54 4.69 -3.63 18.77
CA ARG A 54 4.58 -2.23 19.19
C ARG A 54 3.18 -1.69 18.94
N LYS A 55 2.50 -1.26 20.01
CA LYS A 55 1.15 -0.69 19.97
C LYS A 55 1.16 0.84 19.90
N GLU A 56 1.92 1.38 18.97
CA GLU A 56 2.02 2.82 18.73
C GLU A 56 1.86 3.15 17.25
N ALA A 57 1.70 4.43 16.93
CA ALA A 57 1.62 4.87 15.54
C ALA A 57 2.99 4.71 14.86
N GLN A 58 3.08 3.77 13.91
CA GLN A 58 4.33 3.45 13.20
C GLN A 58 4.37 3.96 11.75
N ALA A 59 3.24 4.44 11.22
CA ALA A 59 3.11 4.95 9.87
C ALA A 59 2.10 6.09 9.78
N LEU A 60 2.33 7.00 8.84
CA LEU A 60 1.44 8.12 8.54
C LEU A 60 1.12 8.14 7.05
N PHE A 61 -0.17 8.13 6.72
CA PHE A 61 -0.66 8.33 5.37
C PHE A 61 -1.27 9.72 5.26
N ILE A 62 -0.84 10.50 4.27
CA ILE A 62 -1.37 11.83 3.99
C ILE A 62 -2.10 11.78 2.66
N ALA A 63 -3.38 12.17 2.66
CA ALA A 63 -4.21 12.25 1.48
C ALA A 63 -4.67 13.70 1.24
N ARG A 64 -4.91 14.06 -0.02
CA ARG A 64 -5.34 15.41 -0.40
C ARG A 64 -6.80 15.73 -0.04
N THR A 65 -7.64 14.71 0.15
CA THR A 65 -9.04 14.86 0.55
C THR A 65 -9.45 13.79 1.57
N ARG A 66 -10.55 14.04 2.29
CA ARG A 66 -11.10 13.11 3.29
C ARG A 66 -11.59 11.82 2.64
N GLU A 67 -12.22 11.91 1.48
CA GLU A 67 -12.76 10.76 0.74
C GLU A 67 -11.63 9.81 0.34
N LEU A 68 -10.50 10.35 -0.12
CA LEU A 68 -9.33 9.55 -0.46
C LEU A 68 -8.70 8.92 0.78
N ALA A 69 -8.65 9.62 1.92
CA ALA A 69 -8.19 9.05 3.18
C ALA A 69 -9.06 7.86 3.62
N LEU A 70 -10.39 8.00 3.51
CA LEU A 70 -11.34 6.93 3.81
C LEU A 70 -11.21 5.74 2.87
N GLN A 71 -10.97 5.98 1.57
CA GLN A 71 -10.70 4.91 0.61
C GLN A 71 -9.43 4.14 0.95
N ILE A 72 -8.35 4.82 1.32
CA ILE A 72 -7.09 4.18 1.75
C ILE A 72 -7.31 3.36 3.02
N HIS A 73 -8.12 3.84 3.96
CA HIS A 73 -8.44 3.12 5.20
C HIS A 73 -9.21 1.79 4.97
N GLN A 74 -9.91 1.67 3.84
CA GLN A 74 -10.68 0.47 3.48
C GLN A 74 -9.89 -0.57 2.67
N VAL A 75 -8.64 -0.26 2.29
CA VAL A 75 -7.72 -1.19 1.61
C VAL A 75 -7.16 -2.18 2.61
#